data_AF-A0A853I0D5-F1
#
_entry.id   AF-A0A853I0D5-F1
#
_cell.length_a   1.000
_cell.length_b   1.000
_cell.length_c   1.000
_cell.angle_alpha   90.00
_cell.angle_beta   90.00
_cell.angle_gamma   90.00
#
_symmetry.space_group_name_H-M   'P 1'
#
loop_
_entity.id
_entity.type
_entity.pdbx_description
1 polymer ?
#
loop_
_entity_poly.entity_id
_entity_poly.type
_entity_poly.pdbx_seq_one_letter_code
_entity_poly.pdbx_strand_id
1 'polypeptide(L)'
;MMRLSSSLLLPVSMLSVLLITACTSNPPIKSSIKKQVSFNAVSASYDYQGTDYNKQLGAYAQRLQYAGKWQENNKSYDLFGFYKPKQKELSLTATNWAQLKQSITSDLLHKPIVQVRFHIPQNIKQPLIRAFRNQKGLLTPALKLNSANEIIPDIEKTTLLHNWFKEKQQFSMLSLKNTLKYHVRFVTSVESQCPNREQQGMTNCVMKSWVLSNNLNLGDDHSPYNLSYLNRLLNEHLPTIGYMIIPDQPLVESPAVVHMKFADHSKTLTSAAPEQRAADISPYFVASRIDFVLVDSASQQLEGKLTKNSAYCEAKLLQLEALDALKNSVKPTLKQRQQIMAYTDKVASEFCKNTLKQLIK
;
A
#
# COMPACT_ATOMS: atom_id res chain seq x y z
N MET A 1 -59.39 32.93 15.01
CA MET A 1 -60.30 33.07 13.86
C MET A 1 -59.52 32.72 12.59
N MET A 2 -59.79 31.52 12.04
CA MET A 2 -60.42 31.29 10.70
C MET A 2 -59.50 31.68 9.51
N ARG A 3 -58.91 30.71 8.79
CA ARG A 3 -59.40 30.02 7.55
C ARG A 3 -59.37 30.95 6.33
N LEU A 4 -59.06 30.58 5.09
CA LEU A 4 -58.62 29.38 4.35
C LEU A 4 -58.42 29.87 2.90
N SER A 5 -57.65 29.14 2.09
CA SER A 5 -57.81 28.90 0.63
C SER A 5 -56.43 28.86 -0.04
N SER A 6 -56.12 28.02 -1.03
CA SER A 6 -56.79 26.88 -1.64
C SER A 6 -55.73 26.15 -2.49
N SER A 7 -56.04 24.91 -2.81
CA SER A 7 -55.18 23.87 -3.34
C SER A 7 -55.08 23.83 -4.88
N LEU A 8 -54.14 22.99 -5.37
CA LEU A 8 -54.25 22.03 -6.49
C LEU A 8 -53.68 22.37 -7.91
N LEU A 9 -52.74 21.48 -8.31
CA LEU A 9 -52.58 20.73 -9.59
C LEU A 9 -51.65 21.22 -10.74
N LEU A 10 -50.56 20.43 -10.92
CA LEU A 10 -49.93 19.79 -12.11
C LEU A 10 -50.42 20.11 -13.55
N PRO A 11 -49.68 19.81 -14.66
CA PRO A 11 -48.53 18.90 -14.83
C PRO A 11 -47.34 19.37 -15.71
N VAL A 12 -46.26 18.58 -15.66
CA VAL A 12 -45.05 18.62 -16.50
C VAL A 12 -45.26 17.81 -17.78
N SER A 13 -44.90 18.38 -18.93
CA SER A 13 -44.89 17.72 -20.25
C SER A 13 -43.53 17.08 -20.55
N MET A 14 -43.58 15.82 -21.00
CA MET A 14 -42.53 15.11 -21.73
C MET A 14 -42.33 15.71 -23.13
N LEU A 15 -41.09 15.76 -23.62
CA LEU A 15 -40.82 15.62 -25.06
C LEU A 15 -39.41 15.07 -25.32
N SER A 16 -39.37 14.10 -26.22
CA SER A 16 -38.28 13.24 -26.67
C SER A 16 -37.48 13.86 -27.81
N VAL A 17 -36.18 13.53 -27.98
CA VAL A 17 -35.54 13.48 -29.32
C VAL A 17 -34.47 12.36 -29.37
N LEU A 18 -34.73 11.39 -30.26
CA LEU A 18 -33.82 10.42 -30.88
C LEU A 18 -33.07 11.08 -32.06
N LEU A 19 -31.86 10.62 -32.43
CA LEU A 19 -31.37 10.37 -33.81
C LEU A 19 -29.84 10.11 -33.83
N ILE A 20 -29.38 8.87 -34.06
CA ILE A 20 -28.92 8.21 -35.31
C ILE A 20 -27.38 8.23 -35.53
N THR A 21 -26.91 7.03 -35.84
CA THR A 21 -25.61 6.52 -36.31
C THR A 21 -25.10 7.10 -37.64
N ALA A 22 -23.77 7.14 -37.83
CA ALA A 22 -23.14 7.01 -39.15
C ALA A 22 -21.75 6.34 -39.06
N CYS A 23 -21.59 5.23 -39.78
CA CYS A 23 -20.31 4.64 -40.16
C CYS A 23 -19.71 5.40 -41.35
N THR A 24 -18.39 5.59 -41.37
CA THR A 24 -17.60 5.72 -42.62
C THR A 24 -16.17 5.22 -42.41
N SER A 25 -15.69 4.49 -43.41
CA SER A 25 -14.43 3.76 -43.49
C SER A 25 -13.39 4.43 -44.41
N ASN A 26 -12.11 4.09 -44.17
CA ASN A 26 -10.89 4.18 -45.03
C ASN A 26 -10.17 5.53 -45.21
N PRO A 27 -8.85 5.59 -45.58
CA PRO A 27 -7.80 4.55 -45.78
C PRO A 27 -6.45 4.86 -45.01
N PRO A 28 -5.34 4.07 -45.17
CA PRO A 28 -4.17 4.15 -44.28
C PRO A 28 -3.13 5.19 -44.76
N ILE A 29 -2.62 6.00 -43.84
CA ILE A 29 -1.56 6.98 -44.10
C ILE A 29 -0.18 6.38 -43.77
N LYS A 30 0.71 6.49 -44.76
CA LYS A 30 2.10 6.02 -44.79
C LYS A 30 2.97 6.60 -43.66
N SER A 31 3.83 5.74 -43.13
CA SER A 31 4.89 6.03 -42.18
C SER A 31 6.02 6.88 -42.80
N SER A 32 6.26 8.09 -42.28
CA SER A 32 7.57 8.74 -42.38
C SER A 32 7.66 10.03 -41.54
N ILE A 33 7.83 9.95 -40.22
CA ILE A 33 8.46 11.04 -39.45
C ILE A 33 9.45 10.48 -38.41
N LYS A 34 10.57 11.19 -38.38
CA LYS A 34 11.87 10.99 -37.74
C LYS A 34 11.83 10.79 -36.21
N LYS A 35 12.78 9.96 -35.75
CA LYS A 35 13.32 9.81 -34.39
C LYS A 35 12.98 10.95 -33.43
N GLN A 36 12.12 10.63 -32.47
CA GLN A 36 12.01 11.35 -31.21
C GLN A 36 12.60 10.46 -30.12
N VAL A 37 13.53 11.01 -29.35
CA VAL A 37 14.22 10.32 -28.24
C VAL A 37 13.19 10.02 -27.16
N SER A 38 12.78 8.76 -27.04
CA SER A 38 11.90 8.30 -25.97
C SER A 38 12.73 7.87 -24.76
N PHE A 39 12.70 8.69 -23.71
CA PHE A 39 12.88 8.18 -22.35
C PHE A 39 11.59 7.46 -21.95
N ASN A 40 11.60 6.13 -21.95
CA ASN A 40 10.55 5.34 -21.32
C ASN A 40 10.85 5.19 -19.83
N ALA A 41 10.10 5.92 -19.01
CA ALA A 41 9.86 5.56 -17.63
C ALA A 41 8.37 5.24 -17.48
N VAL A 42 8.11 4.08 -16.85
CA VAL A 42 6.86 3.62 -16.24
C VAL A 42 5.96 2.73 -17.10
N SER A 43 5.64 1.56 -16.52
CA SER A 43 4.84 0.43 -17.01
C SER A 43 5.51 -0.46 -18.08
N ALA A 44 6.51 -1.25 -17.66
CA ALA A 44 6.81 -2.47 -18.42
C ALA A 44 5.71 -3.49 -18.10
N SER A 45 4.89 -3.80 -19.09
CA SER A 45 4.17 -5.08 -19.16
C SER A 45 5.20 -6.19 -19.05
N TYR A 46 5.14 -6.96 -17.97
CA TYR A 46 6.11 -8.00 -17.68
C TYR A 46 6.01 -9.14 -18.70
N ASP A 47 6.99 -9.27 -19.58
CA ASP A 47 7.13 -10.45 -20.44
C ASP A 47 7.98 -11.51 -19.72
N TYR A 48 7.29 -12.40 -19.00
CA TYR A 48 7.89 -13.44 -18.16
C TYR A 48 8.31 -14.69 -18.95
N GLN A 49 8.95 -14.53 -20.11
CA GLN A 49 9.66 -15.60 -20.80
C GLN A 49 11.18 -15.53 -20.52
N GLY A 50 11.58 -15.77 -19.27
CA GLY A 50 12.95 -16.14 -18.87
C GLY A 50 14.07 -15.10 -19.01
N THR A 51 14.00 -14.12 -19.90
CA THR A 51 15.11 -13.18 -20.16
C THR A 51 15.14 -12.01 -19.19
N ASP A 52 14.00 -11.37 -18.92
CA ASP A 52 13.94 -10.19 -18.03
C ASP A 52 14.05 -10.54 -16.55
N TYR A 53 13.55 -11.71 -16.14
CA TYR A 53 13.72 -12.19 -14.76
C TYR A 53 15.19 -12.53 -14.48
N ASN A 54 15.88 -13.23 -15.39
CA ASN A 54 17.33 -13.47 -15.27
C ASN A 54 18.14 -12.17 -15.30
N LYS A 55 17.71 -11.15 -16.05
CA LYS A 55 18.30 -9.80 -16.03
C LYS A 55 18.11 -9.11 -14.68
N GLN A 56 16.97 -9.28 -14.01
CA GLN A 56 16.73 -8.77 -12.66
C GLN A 56 17.45 -9.59 -11.57
N LEU A 57 17.61 -10.90 -11.72
CA LEU A 57 18.48 -11.70 -10.86
C LEU A 57 19.94 -11.33 -11.03
N GLY A 58 20.37 -11.06 -12.27
CA GLY A 58 21.65 -10.43 -12.57
C GLY A 58 21.79 -9.08 -11.87
N ALA A 59 20.71 -8.28 -11.81
CA ALA A 59 20.68 -7.06 -11.03
C ALA A 59 20.77 -7.31 -9.51
N TYR A 60 20.21 -8.39 -8.96
CA TYR A 60 20.44 -8.75 -7.55
C TYR A 60 21.88 -9.18 -7.27
N ALA A 61 22.48 -9.97 -8.18
CA ALA A 61 23.89 -10.35 -8.08
C ALA A 61 24.82 -9.12 -8.16
N GLN A 62 24.53 -8.15 -9.03
CA GLN A 62 25.22 -6.87 -9.08
C GLN A 62 24.97 -6.05 -7.79
N ARG A 63 23.73 -5.96 -7.31
CA ARG A 63 23.38 -5.27 -6.05
C ARG A 63 24.07 -5.87 -4.83
N LEU A 64 24.36 -7.17 -4.84
CA LEU A 64 25.11 -7.84 -3.77
C LEU A 64 26.50 -7.20 -3.57
N GLN A 65 27.13 -6.72 -4.63
CA GLN A 65 28.43 -6.02 -4.57
C GLN A 65 28.36 -4.69 -3.82
N TYR A 66 27.16 -4.10 -3.74
CA TYR A 66 26.90 -2.81 -3.09
C TYR A 66 26.21 -2.97 -1.73
N ALA A 67 26.08 -4.19 -1.22
CA ALA A 67 25.46 -4.45 0.07
C ALA A 67 26.18 -3.71 1.21
N GLY A 68 25.41 -3.08 2.10
CA GLY A 68 25.91 -2.30 3.22
C GLY A 68 26.46 -0.92 2.86
N LYS A 69 26.37 -0.49 1.59
CA LYS A 69 26.81 0.84 1.14
C LYS A 69 25.63 1.66 0.64
N TRP A 70 25.55 2.91 1.08
CA TRP A 70 24.62 3.88 0.51
C TRP A 70 24.93 4.10 -0.96
N GLN A 71 23.92 3.96 -1.80
CA GLN A 71 23.94 4.26 -3.22
C GLN A 71 23.11 5.52 -3.43
N GLU A 72 23.73 6.55 -3.97
CA GLU A 72 23.06 7.77 -4.38
C GLU A 72 22.91 7.76 -5.90
N ASN A 73 21.68 8.01 -6.37
CA ASN A 73 21.41 8.30 -7.77
C ASN A 73 20.62 9.61 -7.86
N ASN A 74 20.41 10.12 -9.07
CA ASN A 74 19.74 11.42 -9.32
C ASN A 74 18.28 11.52 -8.83
N LYS A 75 17.72 10.46 -8.23
CA LYS A 75 16.33 10.41 -7.76
C LYS A 75 16.21 9.92 -6.31
N SER A 76 17.15 9.11 -5.82
CA SER A 76 17.06 8.50 -4.48
C SER A 76 18.40 8.19 -3.84
N TYR A 77 18.35 8.01 -2.52
CA TYR A 77 19.35 7.30 -1.74
C TYR A 77 18.82 5.93 -1.38
N ASP A 78 19.63 4.90 -1.60
CA ASP A 78 19.27 3.52 -1.35
C ASP A 78 20.35 2.82 -0.53
N LEU A 79 19.95 2.05 0.47
CA LEU A 79 20.82 1.13 1.20
C LEU A 79 20.27 -0.28 1.04
N PHE A 80 21.11 -1.20 0.58
CA PHE A 80 20.74 -2.60 0.39
C PHE A 80 21.48 -3.50 1.39
N GLY A 81 20.85 -4.60 1.76
CA GLY A 81 21.47 -5.67 2.53
C GLY A 81 20.90 -7.02 2.15
N PHE A 82 21.63 -8.08 2.49
CA PHE A 82 21.22 -9.45 2.23
C PHE A 82 21.43 -10.30 3.48
N TYR A 83 20.42 -11.07 3.82
CA TYR A 83 20.41 -12.00 4.94
C TYR A 83 20.21 -13.40 4.39
N LYS A 84 20.93 -14.38 4.94
CA LYS A 84 20.86 -15.78 4.53
C LYS A 84 20.23 -16.61 5.67
N PRO A 85 18.88 -16.75 5.70
CA PRO A 85 18.22 -17.63 6.65
C PRO A 85 18.73 -19.07 6.53
N LYS A 86 18.58 -19.87 7.57
CA LYS A 86 18.57 -21.32 7.42
C LYS A 86 17.26 -21.73 6.76
N GLN A 87 17.28 -22.71 5.84
CA GLN A 87 16.05 -23.16 5.16
C GLN A 87 14.95 -23.56 6.14
N LYS A 88 15.30 -24.17 7.28
CA LYS A 88 14.36 -24.55 8.35
C LYS A 88 13.65 -23.38 9.04
N GLU A 89 14.14 -22.15 8.87
CA GLU A 89 13.53 -20.93 9.42
C GLU A 89 12.47 -20.36 8.47
N LEU A 90 12.34 -20.92 7.26
CA LEU A 90 11.36 -20.51 6.27
C LEU A 90 10.28 -21.57 6.11
N SER A 91 9.02 -21.13 6.08
CA SER A 91 7.87 -22.00 5.91
C SER A 91 7.60 -22.39 4.46
N LEU A 92 8.65 -22.71 3.68
CA LEU A 92 8.52 -23.22 2.32
C LEU A 92 8.64 -24.75 2.33
N THR A 93 7.75 -25.43 1.59
CA THR A 93 7.73 -26.90 1.50
C THR A 93 8.87 -27.43 0.62
N ALA A 94 9.20 -28.72 0.75
CA ALA A 94 10.13 -29.39 -0.16
C ALA A 94 9.72 -29.24 -1.63
N THR A 95 8.42 -29.29 -1.93
CA THR A 95 7.87 -29.06 -3.27
C THR A 95 8.14 -27.65 -3.76
N ASN A 96 8.00 -26.62 -2.91
CA ASN A 96 8.33 -25.24 -3.27
C ASN A 96 9.82 -25.12 -3.63
N TRP A 97 10.71 -25.73 -2.84
CA TRP A 97 12.15 -25.72 -3.10
C TRP A 97 12.54 -26.49 -4.36
N ALA A 98 11.91 -27.64 -4.62
CA ALA A 98 12.14 -28.41 -5.83
C ALA A 98 11.75 -27.60 -7.08
N GLN A 99 10.60 -26.93 -7.04
CA GLN A 99 10.13 -26.10 -8.14
C GLN A 99 11.09 -24.95 -8.47
N LEU A 100 11.59 -24.26 -7.43
CA LEU A 100 12.58 -23.18 -7.57
C LEU A 100 13.85 -23.69 -8.26
N LYS A 101 14.36 -24.86 -7.85
CA LYS A 101 15.57 -25.44 -8.43
C LYS A 101 15.40 -25.84 -9.89
N GLN A 102 14.23 -26.36 -10.26
CA GLN A 102 13.94 -26.79 -11.63
C GLN A 102 13.66 -25.62 -12.59
N SER A 103 13.00 -24.57 -12.09
CA SER A 103 12.46 -23.50 -12.94
C SER A 103 13.37 -22.28 -13.01
N ILE A 104 14.38 -22.17 -12.16
CA ILE A 104 15.22 -20.98 -12.02
C ILE A 104 16.70 -21.36 -12.10
N THR A 105 17.39 -20.78 -13.08
CA THR A 105 18.81 -21.05 -13.36
C THR A 105 19.77 -20.34 -12.40
N SER A 106 19.31 -19.34 -11.65
CA SER A 106 20.14 -18.54 -10.75
C SER A 106 20.44 -19.25 -9.42
N ASP A 107 21.72 -19.55 -9.18
CA ASP A 107 22.23 -20.08 -7.92
C ASP A 107 21.85 -19.26 -6.68
N LEU A 108 21.67 -17.94 -6.85
CA LEU A 108 21.23 -17.04 -5.79
C LEU A 108 19.86 -17.47 -5.22
N LEU A 109 18.97 -17.98 -6.05
CA LEU A 109 17.62 -18.35 -5.64
C LEU A 109 17.50 -19.78 -5.12
N HIS A 110 18.52 -20.63 -5.34
CA HIS A 110 18.58 -21.97 -4.76
C HIS A 110 18.87 -21.95 -3.25
N LYS A 111 19.33 -20.81 -2.72
CA LYS A 111 19.59 -20.60 -1.29
C LYS A 111 18.60 -19.58 -0.73
N PRO A 112 18.08 -19.79 0.49
CA PRO A 112 17.22 -18.81 1.14
C PRO A 112 17.93 -17.46 1.27
N ILE A 113 17.35 -16.40 0.69
CA ILE A 113 17.91 -15.06 0.73
C ILE A 113 16.79 -14.04 0.95
N VAL A 114 16.94 -13.28 2.04
CA VAL A 114 16.14 -12.10 2.30
C VAL A 114 16.93 -10.88 1.85
N GLN A 115 16.34 -10.12 0.94
CA GLN A 115 16.85 -8.80 0.59
C GLN A 115 16.19 -7.77 1.48
N VAL A 116 16.99 -6.86 2.02
CA VAL A 116 16.49 -5.64 2.65
C VAL A 116 16.85 -4.41 1.83
N ARG A 117 16.00 -3.39 1.89
CA ARG A 117 16.20 -2.10 1.25
C ARG A 117 15.71 -0.99 2.14
N PHE A 118 16.52 0.05 2.30
CA PHE A 118 16.06 1.35 2.76
C PHE A 118 16.11 2.30 1.58
N HIS A 119 15.00 2.94 1.25
CA HIS A 119 14.88 3.86 0.14
C HIS A 119 14.44 5.22 0.64
N ILE A 120 15.03 6.29 0.11
CA ILE A 120 14.57 7.65 0.36
C ILE A 120 14.74 8.51 -0.90
N PRO A 121 13.64 9.05 -1.46
CA PRO A 121 13.70 10.03 -2.55
C PRO A 121 14.56 11.25 -2.17
N GLN A 122 15.34 11.78 -3.12
CA GLN A 122 16.27 12.89 -2.85
C GLN A 122 15.52 14.14 -2.37
N ASN A 123 14.38 14.45 -2.97
CA ASN A 123 13.56 15.61 -2.65
C ASN A 123 12.96 15.57 -1.23
N ILE A 124 12.77 14.38 -0.65
CA ILE A 124 12.16 14.25 0.68
C ILE A 124 13.16 14.04 1.81
N LYS A 125 14.44 13.73 1.51
CA LYS A 125 15.43 13.36 2.55
C LYS A 125 15.56 14.41 3.65
N GLN A 126 15.85 15.66 3.26
CA GLN A 126 16.04 16.74 4.23
C GLN A 126 14.73 17.14 4.93
N PRO A 127 13.59 17.29 4.23
CA PRO A 127 12.30 17.49 4.88
C PRO A 127 11.95 16.40 5.89
N LEU A 128 12.18 15.12 5.57
CA LEU A 128 11.88 14.00 6.46
C LEU A 128 12.75 14.00 7.72
N ILE A 129 14.07 14.24 7.58
CA ILE A 129 14.96 14.38 8.74
C ILE A 129 14.53 15.55 9.62
N ARG A 130 14.13 16.68 9.04
CA ARG A 130 13.61 17.83 9.79
C ARG A 130 12.31 17.48 10.51
N ALA A 131 11.39 16.78 9.86
CA ALA A 131 10.13 16.34 10.44
C ALA A 131 10.36 15.39 11.63
N PHE A 132 11.28 14.41 11.50
CA PHE A 132 11.65 13.50 12.60
C PHE A 132 12.21 14.24 13.82
N ARG A 133 12.96 15.32 13.62
CA ARG A 133 13.58 16.11 14.71
C ARG A 133 12.59 17.09 15.37
N ASN A 134 11.74 17.72 14.57
CA ASN A 134 11.01 18.92 15.01
C ASN A 134 9.49 18.77 15.09
N GLN A 135 8.92 17.68 14.55
CA GLN A 135 7.48 17.52 14.42
C GLN A 135 7.00 16.18 15.01
N LYS A 136 5.70 16.11 15.33
CA LYS A 136 5.09 14.88 15.83
C LYS A 136 4.77 13.92 14.67
N GLY A 137 5.04 12.64 14.87
CA GLY A 137 4.69 11.56 13.97
C GLY A 137 3.44 10.80 14.39
N LEU A 138 2.72 10.23 13.43
CA LEU A 138 1.64 9.27 13.68
C LEU A 138 2.04 7.89 13.15
N LEU A 139 2.05 6.89 14.02
CA LEU A 139 2.13 5.48 13.61
C LEU A 139 0.73 4.99 13.31
N THR A 140 0.48 4.38 12.15
CA THR A 140 -0.75 3.59 11.92
C THR A 140 -0.58 2.20 12.54
N PRO A 141 -1.67 1.49 12.90
CA PRO A 141 -1.50 0.16 13.47
C PRO A 141 -0.80 -0.79 12.51
N ALA A 142 0.09 -1.61 13.06
CA ALA A 142 0.48 -2.85 12.39
C ALA A 142 -0.74 -3.75 12.27
N LEU A 143 -0.75 -4.61 11.25
CA LEU A 143 -1.89 -5.45 10.92
C LEU A 143 -1.57 -6.92 11.17
N LYS A 144 -2.58 -7.70 11.54
CA LYS A 144 -2.54 -9.16 11.58
C LYS A 144 -3.82 -9.74 11.03
N LEU A 145 -3.81 -11.03 10.74
CA LEU A 145 -5.03 -11.75 10.34
C LEU A 145 -5.57 -12.55 11.52
N ASN A 146 -6.89 -12.58 11.68
CA ASN A 146 -7.55 -13.52 12.59
C ASN A 146 -7.78 -14.88 11.92
N SER A 147 -8.43 -15.81 12.63
CA SER A 147 -8.73 -17.15 12.11
C SER A 147 -9.64 -17.17 10.88
N ALA A 148 -10.41 -16.11 10.65
CA ALA A 148 -11.28 -15.94 9.49
C ALA A 148 -10.60 -15.17 8.34
N ASN A 149 -9.28 -14.96 8.40
CA ASN A 149 -8.52 -14.18 7.41
C ASN A 149 -9.00 -12.72 7.27
N GLU A 150 -9.50 -12.12 8.36
CA GLU A 150 -9.84 -10.69 8.41
C GLU A 150 -8.63 -9.89 8.84
N ILE A 151 -8.46 -8.69 8.27
CA ILE A 151 -7.37 -7.79 8.63
C ILE A 151 -7.78 -7.02 9.89
N ILE A 152 -7.09 -7.27 11.00
CA ILE A 152 -7.35 -6.63 12.29
C ILE A 152 -6.09 -5.88 12.76
N PRO A 153 -6.24 -4.83 13.60
CA PRO A 153 -5.09 -4.16 14.19
C PRO A 153 -4.35 -5.11 15.16
N ASP A 154 -3.03 -5.19 15.00
CA ASP A 154 -2.14 -5.88 15.93
C ASP A 154 -1.66 -4.90 17.00
N ILE A 155 -2.42 -4.81 18.10
CA ILE A 155 -2.18 -3.85 19.19
C ILE A 155 -0.84 -4.10 19.87
N GLU A 156 -0.43 -5.36 20.02
CA GLU A 156 0.83 -5.74 20.65
C GLU A 156 2.01 -5.29 19.79
N LYS A 157 2.04 -5.69 18.51
CA LYS A 157 3.08 -5.27 17.56
C LYS A 157 3.11 -3.75 17.39
N THR A 158 1.94 -3.10 17.34
CA THR A 158 1.83 -1.64 17.25
C THR A 158 2.44 -0.95 18.47
N THR A 159 2.16 -1.46 19.67
CA THR A 159 2.72 -0.91 20.93
C THR A 159 4.23 -1.05 20.96
N LEU A 160 4.75 -2.21 20.59
CA LEU A 160 6.20 -2.46 20.52
C LEU A 160 6.89 -1.54 19.50
N LEU A 161 6.31 -1.37 18.31
CA LEU A 161 6.82 -0.46 17.29
C LEU A 161 6.77 1.00 17.76
N HIS A 162 5.67 1.42 18.37
CA HIS A 162 5.48 2.77 18.90
C HIS A 162 6.53 3.14 19.95
N ASN A 163 6.67 2.28 20.98
CA ASN A 163 7.66 2.48 22.03
C ASN A 163 9.07 2.47 21.47
N TRP A 164 9.34 1.63 20.45
CA TRP A 164 10.64 1.61 19.81
C TRP A 164 10.95 2.94 19.08
N PHE A 165 10.04 3.48 18.27
CA PHE A 165 10.25 4.79 17.62
C PHE A 165 10.41 5.90 18.66
N LYS A 166 9.57 5.91 19.69
CA LYS A 166 9.61 6.94 20.75
C LYS A 166 10.87 6.86 21.60
N GLU A 167 11.17 5.70 22.17
CA GLU A 167 12.21 5.55 23.21
C GLU A 167 13.59 5.22 22.65
N LYS A 168 13.67 4.52 21.51
CA LYS A 168 14.95 4.07 20.95
C LYS A 168 15.41 4.92 19.77
N GLN A 169 14.49 5.50 19.00
CA GLN A 169 14.82 6.47 17.95
C GLN A 169 14.65 7.92 18.38
N GLN A 170 14.09 8.16 19.58
CA GLN A 170 13.85 9.51 20.12
C GLN A 170 12.92 10.33 19.22
N PHE A 171 12.00 9.68 18.51
CA PHE A 171 11.02 10.36 17.68
C PHE A 171 9.92 10.95 18.55
N SER A 172 9.53 12.18 18.24
CA SER A 172 8.32 12.77 18.81
C SER A 172 7.11 12.09 18.17
N MET A 173 6.40 11.25 18.92
CA MET A 173 5.25 10.48 18.42
C MET A 173 3.96 10.95 19.10
N LEU A 174 2.85 10.99 18.34
CA LEU A 174 1.51 11.04 18.91
C LEU A 174 1.25 9.81 19.79
N SER A 175 0.27 9.88 20.69
CA SER A 175 -0.06 8.75 21.58
C SER A 175 -0.63 7.55 20.82
N LEU A 176 -0.50 6.36 21.38
CA LEU A 176 -1.15 5.14 20.87
C LEU A 176 -2.67 5.31 20.73
N LYS A 177 -3.32 6.10 21.59
CA LYS A 177 -4.75 6.45 21.46
C LYS A 177 -5.04 7.12 20.11
N ASN A 178 -4.17 8.01 19.64
CA ASN A 178 -4.33 8.68 18.35
C ASN A 178 -4.09 7.72 17.17
N THR A 179 -3.14 6.78 17.30
CA THR A 179 -2.94 5.68 16.35
C THR A 179 -4.22 4.87 16.15
N LEU A 180 -4.87 4.44 17.24
CA LEU A 180 -6.11 3.68 17.17
C LEU A 180 -7.30 4.52 16.68
N LYS A 181 -7.38 5.79 17.09
CA LYS A 181 -8.39 6.73 16.59
C LYS A 181 -8.29 6.89 15.07
N TYR A 182 -7.08 7.03 14.54
CA TYR A 182 -6.83 7.10 13.10
C TYR A 182 -7.30 5.83 12.38
N HIS A 183 -6.96 4.65 12.89
CA HIS A 183 -7.41 3.37 12.33
C HIS A 183 -8.91 3.25 12.23
N VAL A 184 -9.63 3.58 13.31
CA VAL A 184 -11.09 3.53 13.30
C VAL A 184 -11.63 4.43 12.19
N ARG A 185 -11.10 5.65 12.06
CA ARG A 185 -11.55 6.59 11.04
C ARG A 185 -11.21 6.17 9.62
N PHE A 186 -10.03 5.57 9.44
CA PHE A 186 -9.60 5.00 8.18
C PHE A 186 -10.57 3.91 7.73
N VAL A 187 -10.89 2.95 8.60
CA VAL A 187 -11.85 1.88 8.29
C VAL A 187 -13.25 2.46 8.02
N THR A 188 -13.71 3.46 8.78
CA THR A 188 -15.01 4.12 8.53
C THR A 188 -15.03 4.82 7.17
N SER A 189 -13.92 5.43 6.77
CA SER A 189 -13.78 6.05 5.45
C SER A 189 -13.96 5.02 4.34
N VAL A 190 -13.30 3.87 4.45
CA VAL A 190 -13.43 2.77 3.49
C VAL A 190 -14.86 2.25 3.45
N GLU A 191 -15.46 1.98 4.62
CA GLU A 191 -16.85 1.52 4.76
C GLU A 191 -17.85 2.47 4.09
N SER A 192 -17.67 3.79 4.26
CA SER A 192 -18.58 4.80 3.72
C SER A 192 -18.63 4.84 2.19
N GLN A 193 -17.67 4.22 1.51
CA GLN A 193 -17.53 4.21 0.04
C GLN A 193 -17.90 2.86 -0.59
N CYS A 194 -18.16 1.83 0.22
CA CYS A 194 -18.57 0.53 -0.31
C CYS A 194 -19.98 0.62 -0.94
N PRO A 195 -20.13 0.28 -2.24
CA PRO A 195 -21.39 0.45 -2.98
C PRO A 195 -22.52 -0.51 -2.54
N ASN A 196 -22.21 -1.57 -1.79
CA ASN A 196 -23.18 -2.62 -1.43
C ASN A 196 -23.86 -2.38 -0.08
N ARG A 197 -24.57 -1.25 0.02
CA ARG A 197 -25.55 -0.96 1.07
C ARG A 197 -26.95 -1.55 0.79
N GLU A 198 -27.07 -2.56 -0.06
CA GLU A 198 -28.40 -3.02 -0.53
C GLU A 198 -29.08 -4.11 0.32
N GLN A 199 -28.49 -4.61 1.40
CA GLN A 199 -29.21 -5.58 2.25
C GLN A 199 -29.29 -5.11 3.71
N GLN A 200 -30.20 -4.14 3.91
CA GLN A 200 -30.95 -3.81 5.13
C GLN A 200 -30.39 -2.77 6.12
N GLY A 201 -30.81 -1.49 5.92
CA GLY A 201 -31.12 -0.47 6.94
C GLY A 201 -29.94 0.14 7.75
N MET A 202 -29.82 1.46 7.94
CA MET A 202 -30.90 2.39 8.27
C MET A 202 -30.73 3.77 7.65
N THR A 203 -31.87 4.23 7.17
CA THR A 203 -32.29 5.55 6.70
C THR A 203 -31.82 6.68 7.62
N ASN A 204 -30.64 7.24 7.31
CA ASN A 204 -30.30 8.67 7.41
C ASN A 204 -28.92 8.95 6.80
N CYS A 205 -28.65 8.39 5.61
CA CYS A 205 -27.55 8.86 4.79
C CYS A 205 -27.97 10.19 4.13
N VAL A 206 -27.97 11.27 4.92
CA VAL A 206 -28.36 12.60 4.40
C VAL A 206 -27.29 13.08 3.44
N MET A 207 -27.70 13.07 2.18
CA MET A 207 -27.14 13.80 1.06
C MET A 207 -26.95 15.28 1.44
N LYS A 208 -25.70 15.71 1.70
CA LYS A 208 -25.15 17.05 1.40
C LYS A 208 -23.67 17.18 1.83
N SER A 209 -22.80 16.49 1.10
CA SER A 209 -21.49 17.02 0.69
C SER A 209 -21.05 16.49 -0.68
N TRP A 210 -21.93 15.75 -1.35
CA TRP A 210 -21.76 15.19 -2.70
C TRP A 210 -22.02 16.18 -3.85
N VAL A 211 -22.31 17.46 -3.56
CA VAL A 211 -22.70 18.45 -4.60
C VAL A 211 -21.72 19.63 -4.72
N LEU A 212 -20.59 19.64 -4.00
CA LEU A 212 -19.59 20.72 -4.11
C LEU A 212 -18.14 20.25 -4.35
N SER A 213 -17.96 19.15 -5.08
CA SER A 213 -16.68 18.91 -5.78
C SER A 213 -16.92 18.44 -7.21
N ASN A 214 -17.77 19.19 -7.93
CA ASN A 214 -17.85 19.19 -9.40
C ASN A 214 -16.59 19.79 -10.03
N ASN A 215 -15.43 19.21 -9.72
CA ASN A 215 -14.17 19.37 -10.46
C ASN A 215 -13.34 18.09 -10.29
N LEU A 216 -14.00 16.98 -10.59
CA LEU A 216 -13.37 15.68 -10.79
C LEU A 216 -12.39 15.80 -11.96
N ASN A 217 -11.15 16.17 -11.64
CA ASN A 217 -9.98 15.66 -12.34
C ASN A 217 -10.00 14.13 -12.22
N LEU A 218 -10.76 13.52 -13.12
CA LEU A 218 -10.75 12.11 -13.50
C LEU A 218 -9.36 11.81 -14.09
N GLY A 219 -8.37 11.59 -13.23
CA GLY A 219 -6.99 11.52 -13.65
C GLY A 219 -6.07 10.62 -12.84
N ASP A 220 -6.57 9.69 -12.01
CA ASP A 220 -5.77 8.54 -11.55
C ASP A 220 -6.64 7.45 -10.84
N ASP A 221 -7.30 6.61 -11.65
CA ASP A 221 -8.35 5.62 -11.31
C ASP A 221 -7.90 4.32 -10.61
N HIS A 222 -6.88 4.32 -9.76
CA HIS A 222 -6.36 3.07 -9.17
C HIS A 222 -6.26 3.03 -7.64
N SER A 223 -6.81 4.02 -6.94
CA SER A 223 -6.76 4.07 -5.48
C SER A 223 -8.16 3.95 -4.89
N PRO A 224 -8.46 2.92 -4.06
CA PRO A 224 -9.74 2.85 -3.37
C PRO A 224 -9.87 3.91 -2.24
N TYR A 225 -8.89 4.81 -2.08
CA TYR A 225 -8.90 5.88 -1.08
C TYR A 225 -9.39 7.19 -1.65
N ASN A 226 -10.27 7.85 -0.92
CA ASN A 226 -10.46 9.29 -1.07
C ASN A 226 -9.39 10.03 -0.25
N LEU A 227 -8.24 10.33 -0.89
CA LEU A 227 -7.15 11.08 -0.27
C LEU A 227 -7.61 12.43 0.31
N SER A 228 -8.58 13.10 -0.33
CA SER A 228 -9.13 14.36 0.18
C SER A 228 -9.89 14.18 1.50
N TYR A 229 -10.60 13.05 1.66
CA TYR A 229 -11.29 12.70 2.90
C TYR A 229 -10.31 12.32 4.01
N LEU A 230 -9.26 11.55 3.69
CA LEU A 230 -8.20 11.23 4.65
C LEU A 230 -7.46 12.49 5.13
N ASN A 231 -7.15 13.42 4.22
CA ASN A 231 -6.56 14.72 4.56
C ASN A 231 -7.48 15.55 5.45
N ARG A 232 -8.81 15.52 5.22
CA ARG A 232 -9.78 16.18 6.11
C ARG A 232 -9.82 15.52 7.50
N LEU A 233 -9.79 14.19 7.56
CA LEU A 233 -9.77 13.46 8.84
C LEU A 233 -8.51 13.75 9.68
N LEU A 234 -7.36 13.97 9.01
CA LEU A 234 -6.13 14.43 9.66
C LEU A 234 -6.31 15.83 10.23
N ASN A 235 -6.88 16.75 9.44
CA ASN A 235 -7.10 18.16 9.80
C ASN A 235 -8.06 18.38 10.99
N GLU A 236 -9.20 17.68 11.03
CA GLU A 236 -10.30 18.04 11.95
C GLU A 236 -10.10 17.56 13.39
N HIS A 237 -9.24 16.58 13.62
CA HIS A 237 -9.41 15.71 14.78
C HIS A 237 -8.14 15.06 15.33
N LEU A 238 -7.01 15.25 14.65
CA LEU A 238 -5.70 14.85 15.13
C LEU A 238 -4.85 16.10 15.32
N PRO A 239 -3.94 16.12 16.33
CA PRO A 239 -2.96 17.20 16.42
C PRO A 239 -2.11 17.24 15.16
N THR A 240 -1.64 18.43 14.79
CA THR A 240 -0.73 18.65 13.67
C THR A 240 0.44 17.67 13.71
N ILE A 241 0.57 16.87 12.65
CA ILE A 241 1.70 15.96 12.43
C ILE A 241 2.57 16.44 11.27
N GLY A 242 3.83 16.00 11.28
CA GLY A 242 4.81 16.23 10.22
C GLY A 242 5.12 15.01 9.36
N TYR A 243 4.79 13.83 9.88
CA TYR A 243 5.01 12.58 9.18
C TYR A 243 4.09 11.48 9.70
N MET A 244 3.87 10.47 8.85
CA MET A 244 3.22 9.22 9.19
C MET A 244 4.20 8.06 9.02
N ILE A 245 4.08 7.09 9.91
CA ILE A 245 4.75 5.80 9.79
C ILE A 245 3.66 4.77 9.50
N ILE A 246 3.75 4.11 8.35
CA ILE A 246 2.72 3.19 7.88
C ILE A 246 3.34 1.81 7.67
N PRO A 247 3.15 0.87 8.62
CA PRO A 247 3.46 -0.54 8.41
C PRO A 247 2.51 -1.12 7.36
N ASP A 248 3.02 -2.08 6.60
CA ASP A 248 2.23 -2.89 5.67
C ASP A 248 1.50 -2.04 4.60
N GLN A 249 2.12 -0.92 4.19
CA GLN A 249 1.58 0.03 3.21
C GLN A 249 1.01 -0.65 1.94
N PRO A 250 1.66 -1.66 1.33
CA PRO A 250 1.09 -2.32 0.15
C PRO A 250 -0.28 -2.96 0.42
N LEU A 251 -0.50 -3.51 1.62
CA LEU A 251 -1.79 -4.05 2.02
C LEU A 251 -2.78 -2.91 2.31
N VAL A 252 -2.34 -1.87 3.02
CA VAL A 252 -3.14 -0.68 3.34
C VAL A 252 -3.58 0.07 2.10
N GLU A 253 -2.81 0.01 1.00
CA GLU A 253 -3.13 0.65 -0.29
C GLU A 253 -3.90 -0.27 -1.26
N SER A 254 -4.03 -1.55 -0.95
CA SER A 254 -4.65 -2.51 -1.85
C SER A 254 -6.18 -2.53 -1.81
N PRO A 255 -6.84 -3.09 -2.84
CA PRO A 255 -8.26 -3.46 -2.75
C PRO A 255 -8.58 -4.42 -1.60
N ALA A 256 -7.62 -5.20 -1.08
CA ALA A 256 -7.84 -6.11 0.04
C ALA A 256 -8.11 -5.39 1.37
N VAL A 257 -7.93 -4.07 1.43
CA VAL A 257 -8.30 -3.23 2.58
C VAL A 257 -9.78 -3.36 2.97
N VAL A 258 -10.65 -3.77 2.05
CA VAL A 258 -12.08 -4.04 2.34
C VAL A 258 -12.28 -5.19 3.34
N HIS A 259 -11.26 -6.03 3.56
CA HIS A 259 -11.29 -7.10 4.56
C HIS A 259 -10.87 -6.63 5.96
N MET A 260 -10.67 -5.31 6.14
CA MET A 260 -10.22 -4.71 7.39
C MET A 260 -11.35 -4.45 8.38
N LYS A 261 -11.03 -4.53 9.67
CA LYS A 261 -11.94 -4.34 10.79
C LYS A 261 -11.49 -3.23 11.72
N PHE A 262 -12.44 -2.56 12.37
CA PHE A 262 -12.17 -1.59 13.44
C PHE A 262 -11.44 -2.21 14.63
N ALA A 263 -11.94 -3.38 15.02
CA ALA A 263 -11.49 -4.20 16.14
C ALA A 263 -11.84 -5.66 15.87
N ASP A 264 -11.23 -6.59 16.60
CA ASP A 264 -11.46 -8.03 16.39
C ASP A 264 -12.94 -8.43 16.52
N HIS A 265 -13.68 -7.81 17.43
CA HIS A 265 -15.12 -8.06 17.64
C HIS A 265 -16.06 -7.27 16.71
N SER A 266 -15.53 -6.35 15.90
CA SER A 266 -16.38 -5.57 14.98
C SER A 266 -16.89 -6.44 13.81
N LYS A 267 -17.88 -5.95 13.06
CA LYS A 267 -18.25 -6.59 11.80
C LYS A 267 -17.18 -6.30 10.75
N THR A 268 -16.88 -7.27 9.89
CA THR A 268 -16.07 -7.04 8.69
C THR A 268 -16.89 -6.24 7.66
N LEU A 269 -16.23 -5.46 6.82
CA LEU A 269 -16.90 -4.60 5.84
C LEU A 269 -17.51 -5.39 4.68
N THR A 270 -17.16 -6.68 4.56
CA THR A 270 -17.52 -7.55 3.43
C THR A 270 -17.99 -8.92 3.89
N SER A 271 -18.94 -9.50 3.16
CA SER A 271 -19.46 -10.86 3.38
C SER A 271 -18.59 -11.96 2.75
N ALA A 272 -17.41 -11.63 2.20
CA ALA A 272 -16.53 -12.59 1.55
C ALA A 272 -16.20 -13.79 2.47
N ALA A 273 -16.20 -15.01 1.91
CA ALA A 273 -15.79 -16.21 2.64
C ALA A 273 -14.27 -16.18 2.96
N PRO A 274 -13.81 -16.90 4.01
CA PRO A 274 -12.39 -16.91 4.40
C PRO A 274 -11.41 -17.29 3.28
N GLU A 275 -11.82 -18.13 2.34
CA GLU A 275 -11.02 -18.56 1.19
C GLU A 275 -10.83 -17.41 0.18
N GLN A 276 -11.91 -16.66 -0.09
CA GLN A 276 -11.84 -15.49 -0.96
C GLN A 276 -10.97 -14.39 -0.33
N ARG A 277 -11.15 -14.13 0.97
CA ARG A 277 -10.29 -13.20 1.72
C ARG A 277 -8.82 -13.61 1.61
N ALA A 278 -8.54 -14.90 1.78
CA ALA A 278 -7.17 -15.39 1.67
C ALA A 278 -6.59 -15.17 0.27
N ALA A 279 -7.37 -15.42 -0.79
CA ALA A 279 -6.94 -15.17 -2.16
C ALA A 279 -6.66 -13.69 -2.42
N ASP A 280 -7.51 -12.79 -1.91
CA ASP A 280 -7.36 -11.34 -2.08
C ASP A 280 -6.16 -10.78 -1.30
N ILE A 281 -5.91 -11.29 -0.08
CA ILE A 281 -4.87 -10.79 0.83
C ILE A 281 -3.48 -11.35 0.50
N SER A 282 -3.42 -12.61 0.10
CA SER A 282 -2.16 -13.37 -0.13
C SER A 282 -1.09 -12.65 -0.97
N PRO A 283 -1.43 -11.93 -2.06
CA PRO A 283 -0.45 -11.19 -2.87
C PRO A 283 0.31 -10.10 -2.12
N TYR A 284 -0.22 -9.58 -1.01
CA TYR A 284 0.39 -8.49 -0.26
C TYR A 284 1.32 -8.96 0.86
N PHE A 285 1.34 -10.27 1.15
CA PHE A 285 2.25 -10.89 2.13
C PHE A 285 3.55 -11.39 1.47
N VAL A 286 4.13 -10.59 0.58
CA VAL A 286 5.39 -10.89 -0.14
C VAL A 286 6.60 -10.19 0.46
N ALA A 287 6.38 -9.09 1.18
CA ALA A 287 7.40 -8.28 1.79
C ALA A 287 6.88 -7.67 3.10
N SER A 288 7.76 -7.56 4.09
CA SER A 288 7.58 -6.67 5.23
C SER A 288 8.00 -5.27 4.81
N ARG A 289 7.15 -4.25 5.00
CA ARG A 289 7.45 -2.88 4.59
C ARG A 289 6.92 -1.86 5.59
N ILE A 290 7.73 -0.86 5.90
CA ILE A 290 7.38 0.31 6.71
C ILE A 290 7.70 1.56 5.91
N ASP A 291 6.67 2.35 5.61
CA ASP A 291 6.78 3.61 4.91
C ASP A 291 6.81 4.79 5.89
N PHE A 292 7.60 5.80 5.55
CA PHE A 292 7.71 7.09 6.20
C PHE A 292 7.22 8.15 5.22
N VAL A 293 6.02 8.65 5.47
CA VAL A 293 5.31 9.57 4.58
C VAL A 293 5.37 10.96 5.21
N LEU A 294 5.84 11.94 4.45
CA LEU A 294 5.77 13.34 4.87
C LEU A 294 4.33 13.82 4.87
N VAL A 295 3.98 14.59 5.90
CA VAL A 295 2.72 15.32 5.97
C VAL A 295 3.07 16.79 5.97
N ASP A 296 2.51 17.55 5.04
CA ASP A 296 2.65 19.01 5.10
C ASP A 296 1.95 19.49 6.37
N SER A 297 2.73 19.90 7.36
CA SER A 297 2.18 20.31 8.65
C SER A 297 1.25 21.53 8.55
N ALA A 298 1.44 22.40 7.55
CA ALA A 298 0.64 23.61 7.39
C ALA A 298 -0.75 23.31 6.80
N SER A 299 -0.84 22.37 5.87
CA SER A 299 -2.11 21.98 5.24
C SER A 299 -2.71 20.66 5.78
N GLN A 300 -1.95 19.93 6.60
CA GLN A 300 -2.17 18.52 6.98
C GLN A 300 -2.57 17.64 5.80
N GLN A 301 -1.92 17.84 4.65
CA GLN A 301 -2.15 17.05 3.45
C GLN A 301 -1.04 16.02 3.26
N LEU A 302 -1.46 14.81 2.90
CA LEU A 302 -0.59 13.77 2.36
C LEU A 302 -0.21 14.16 0.93
N GLU A 303 1.09 14.14 0.62
CA GLU A 303 1.59 14.42 -0.73
C GLU A 303 1.31 13.24 -1.68
N GLY A 304 0.34 13.37 -2.60
CA GLY A 304 0.12 12.43 -3.71
C GLY A 304 -0.19 10.98 -3.30
N LYS A 305 0.07 10.02 -4.20
CA LYS A 305 0.05 8.57 -3.86
C LYS A 305 1.13 8.36 -2.79
N LEU A 306 0.76 7.86 -1.61
CA LEU A 306 1.63 7.79 -0.42
C LEU A 306 2.97 7.10 -0.70
N THR A 307 3.05 6.27 -1.75
CA THR A 307 4.21 5.47 -2.13
C THR A 307 5.21 6.13 -3.10
N LYS A 308 4.84 7.13 -3.90
CA LYS A 308 5.79 7.72 -4.89
C LYS A 308 6.79 8.69 -4.24
N ASN A 309 6.38 9.31 -3.12
CA ASN A 309 7.17 10.28 -2.38
C ASN A 309 7.45 9.82 -0.93
N SER A 310 7.39 8.52 -0.63
CA SER A 310 7.76 8.00 0.70
C SER A 310 9.19 7.50 0.76
N ALA A 311 9.81 7.66 1.92
CA ALA A 311 10.93 6.82 2.29
C ALA A 311 10.37 5.49 2.82
N TYR A 312 11.07 4.39 2.63
CA TYR A 312 10.60 3.11 3.15
C TYR A 312 11.74 2.19 3.52
N CYS A 313 11.46 1.31 4.48
CA CYS A 313 12.26 0.12 4.74
C CYS A 313 11.46 -1.11 4.36
N GLU A 314 12.07 -1.98 3.56
CA GLU A 314 11.44 -3.19 3.04
C GLU A 314 12.36 -4.39 3.26
N ALA A 315 11.80 -5.53 3.64
CA ALA A 315 12.45 -6.83 3.61
C ALA A 315 11.59 -7.83 2.86
N LYS A 316 12.17 -8.54 1.89
CA LYS A 316 11.46 -9.53 1.10
C LYS A 316 12.29 -10.79 0.91
N LEU A 317 11.61 -11.94 0.93
CA LEU A 317 12.21 -13.22 0.59
C LEU A 317 12.21 -13.37 -0.94
N LEU A 318 13.40 -13.41 -1.56
CA LEU A 318 13.50 -13.46 -3.02
C LEU A 318 12.85 -14.72 -3.61
N GLN A 319 12.87 -15.83 -2.86
CA GLN A 319 12.19 -17.07 -3.25
C GLN A 319 10.66 -16.94 -3.33
N LEU A 320 10.06 -16.11 -2.49
CA LEU A 320 8.60 -15.94 -2.49
C LEU A 320 8.15 -15.15 -3.73
N GLU A 321 8.85 -14.06 -4.04
CA GLU A 321 8.66 -13.28 -5.29
C GLU A 321 8.86 -14.18 -6.53
N ALA A 322 9.86 -15.06 -6.48
CA ALA A 322 10.11 -16.03 -7.54
C ALA A 322 8.96 -17.03 -7.73
N LEU A 323 8.46 -17.61 -6.64
CA LEU A 323 7.35 -18.57 -6.68
C LEU A 323 6.06 -17.95 -7.23
N ASP A 324 5.81 -16.68 -6.91
CA ASP A 324 4.63 -15.94 -7.36
C ASP A 324 4.64 -15.63 -8.85
N ALA A 325 5.82 -15.47 -9.43
CA ALA A 325 6.00 -15.23 -10.86
C ALA A 325 5.80 -16.50 -11.72
N LEU A 326 5.85 -17.69 -11.13
CA LEU A 326 5.72 -18.95 -11.87
C LEU A 326 4.23 -19.25 -12.18
N LYS A 327 3.87 -19.34 -13.46
CA LYS A 327 2.48 -19.55 -13.92
C LYS A 327 1.82 -20.85 -13.46
N ASN A 328 2.60 -21.91 -13.25
CA ASN A 328 2.11 -23.26 -12.90
C ASN A 328 2.65 -23.77 -11.55
N SER A 329 3.02 -22.87 -10.64
CA SER A 329 3.63 -23.26 -9.37
C SER A 329 2.60 -23.60 -8.28
N VAL A 330 3.01 -24.47 -7.37
CA VAL A 330 2.39 -24.57 -6.05
C VAL A 330 2.62 -23.25 -5.32
N LYS A 331 1.61 -22.38 -5.32
CA LYS A 331 1.68 -21.08 -4.64
C LYS A 331 1.77 -21.30 -3.12
N PRO A 332 2.67 -20.58 -2.42
CA PRO A 332 2.70 -20.60 -0.97
C PRO A 332 1.33 -20.20 -0.41
N THR A 333 0.83 -21.01 0.52
CA THR A 333 -0.43 -20.74 1.24
C THR A 333 -0.31 -19.46 2.06
N LEU A 334 -1.43 -18.83 2.38
CA LEU A 334 -1.47 -17.62 3.21
C LEU A 334 -0.73 -17.83 4.54
N LYS A 335 -0.93 -18.98 5.20
CA LYS A 335 -0.25 -19.32 6.45
C LYS A 335 1.28 -19.33 6.30
N GLN A 336 1.79 -19.92 5.21
CA GLN A 336 3.23 -19.92 4.93
C GLN A 336 3.75 -18.49 4.71
N ARG A 337 2.97 -17.65 3.99
CA ARG A 337 3.32 -16.24 3.79
C ARG A 337 3.33 -15.45 5.09
N GLN A 338 2.36 -15.64 5.98
CA GLN A 338 2.36 -14.99 7.31
C GLN A 338 3.60 -15.36 8.12
N GLN A 339 4.02 -16.63 8.08
CA GLN A 339 5.22 -17.08 8.79
C GLN A 339 6.50 -16.50 8.17
N ILE A 340 6.59 -16.45 6.83
CA ILE A 340 7.69 -15.80 6.12
C ILE A 340 7.71 -14.30 6.44
N MET A 341 6.54 -13.64 6.43
CA MET A 341 6.40 -12.22 6.74
C MET A 341 6.86 -11.91 8.16
N ALA A 342 6.47 -12.74 9.15
CA ALA A 342 6.93 -12.60 10.53
C ALA A 342 8.46 -12.75 10.67
N TYR A 343 9.09 -13.58 9.83
CA TYR A 343 10.55 -13.63 9.76
C TYR A 343 11.13 -12.36 9.12
N THR A 344 10.61 -11.94 7.96
CA THR A 344 11.08 -10.72 7.28
C THR A 344 10.83 -9.46 8.10
N ASP A 345 9.79 -9.42 8.94
CA ASP A 345 9.52 -8.34 9.89
C ASP A 345 10.67 -8.18 10.89
N LYS A 346 11.21 -9.28 11.41
CA LYS A 346 12.35 -9.25 12.33
C LYS A 346 13.59 -8.68 11.63
N VAL A 347 13.88 -9.19 10.43
CA VAL A 347 15.01 -8.72 9.61
C VAL A 347 14.86 -7.25 9.23
N ALA A 348 13.66 -6.83 8.77
CA ALA A 348 13.33 -5.45 8.47
C ALA A 348 13.49 -4.56 9.70
N SER A 349 13.01 -5.01 10.86
CA SER A 349 13.12 -4.26 12.11
C SER A 349 14.57 -3.97 12.46
N GLU A 350 15.45 -4.98 12.44
CA GLU A 350 16.88 -4.81 12.75
C GLU A 350 17.59 -3.92 11.74
N PHE A 351 17.36 -4.13 10.45
CA PHE A 351 17.98 -3.34 9.40
C PHE A 351 17.50 -1.88 9.41
N CYS A 352 16.19 -1.65 9.50
CA CYS A 352 15.58 -0.32 9.60
C CYS A 352 16.09 0.42 10.84
N LYS A 353 16.17 -0.29 11.97
CA LYS A 353 16.70 0.23 13.24
C LYS A 353 18.07 0.83 13.09
N ASN A 354 18.99 0.11 12.46
CA ASN A 354 20.36 0.55 12.30
C ASN A 354 20.45 1.69 11.28
N THR A 355 19.65 1.62 10.21
CA THR A 355 19.65 2.63 9.15
C THR A 355 19.10 3.97 9.62
N LEU A 356 17.96 3.99 10.33
CA LEU A 356 17.39 5.22 10.88
C LEU A 356 18.30 5.89 11.91
N LYS A 357 18.97 5.11 12.77
CA LYS A 357 19.99 5.64 13.69
C LYS A 357 21.13 6.34 12.97
N GLN A 358 21.54 5.85 11.79
CA GLN A 358 22.58 6.49 10.99
C GLN A 358 22.07 7.76 10.30
N LEU A 359 20.82 7.78 9.87
CA LEU A 359 20.23 8.91 9.14
C LEU A 359 19.95 10.14 10.02
N ILE A 360 19.77 9.94 11.33
CA ILE A 360 19.25 10.98 12.24
C ILE A 360 20.32 11.52 13.20
N LYS A 361 21.42 10.79 13.36
CA LYS A 361 22.69 11.36 13.88
C LYS A 361 23.15 12.45 12.93
#